data_AF-A0A199UZ27-F1
#
_entry.id   AF-A0A199UZ27-F1
#
_cell.length_a   1.000
_cell.length_b   1.000
_cell.length_c   1.000
_cell.angle_alpha   90.00
_cell.angle_beta   90.00
_cell.angle_gamma   90.00
#
_symmetry.space_group_name_H-M   'P 1'
#
loop_
_entity.id
_entity.type
_entity.pdbx_description
1 polymer ?
#
loop_
_entity_poly.entity_id
_entity_poly.type
_entity_poly.pdbx_seq_one_letter_code
_entity_poly.pdbx_strand_id
1 'polypeptide(L)'
;MQKDSTSSDSPVNHVGRVRHRKRPTEVPSDANKASETNLLINDRNKYKSMLIRTYSSIWMIGGFVLIIYMGHLYICAMIVVIQIFMAKELFNLLRRANEERQLPGFRLLNWHFFFTAMLFTYGRFLSRHLVNTVTSDSLLYKLVNGLIKYQMFICYFLYIAGFVWFILTLKKKMYKYQFSQYAWTHMILLMVFAQFLLPASLIVINDIAAYFFGFFFGKTPLIKLSPKKTWEGFIGASVTTMISAFVLANVMGRFQWLTCPRKDLSTGWLQCDPGPLFKPEYYSLSGLVPQ
;
A
#
# COMPACT_ATOMS: atom_id res chain seq x y z
N MET A 1 -17.98 -63.49 -23.73
CA MET A 1 -17.02 -64.42 -23.09
C MET A 1 -16.30 -65.17 -24.21
N GLN A 2 -14.95 -65.17 -24.18
CA GLN A 2 -13.95 -65.88 -25.02
C GLN A 2 -13.92 -65.57 -26.55
N LYS A 3 -12.84 -64.95 -27.10
CA LYS A 3 -11.46 -65.44 -27.45
C LYS A 3 -11.46 -66.50 -28.57
N ASP A 4 -10.64 -66.51 -29.62
CA ASP A 4 -9.30 -65.94 -29.93
C ASP A 4 -9.09 -65.86 -31.47
N SER A 5 -8.18 -65.01 -31.94
CA SER A 5 -7.31 -65.28 -33.11
C SER A 5 -6.01 -64.43 -33.08
N THR A 6 -4.91 -65.11 -32.74
CA THR A 6 -3.53 -65.12 -33.32
C THR A 6 -3.16 -64.10 -34.42
N SER A 7 -1.91 -63.67 -34.66
CA SER A 7 -0.56 -63.56 -34.01
C SER A 7 0.46 -63.22 -35.14
N SER A 8 1.70 -62.86 -34.79
CA SER A 8 2.93 -62.66 -35.63
C SER A 8 3.14 -61.24 -36.20
N ASP A 9 4.34 -60.62 -36.23
CA ASP A 9 5.69 -60.98 -35.79
C ASP A 9 6.55 -59.69 -35.67
N SER A 10 7.63 -59.74 -34.88
CA SER A 10 8.69 -58.70 -34.77
C SER A 10 9.90 -59.11 -35.66
N PRO A 11 11.13 -58.49 -35.70
CA PRO A 11 11.66 -57.26 -35.08
C PRO A 11 12.74 -56.45 -35.92
N VAL A 12 13.29 -55.36 -35.33
CA VAL A 12 14.72 -54.89 -35.34
C VAL A 12 15.39 -54.08 -36.53
N ASN A 13 15.93 -52.89 -36.16
CA ASN A 13 17.24 -52.22 -36.50
C ASN A 13 17.48 -51.00 -37.45
N HIS A 14 18.14 -49.99 -36.85
CA HIS A 14 19.26 -49.09 -37.26
C HIS A 14 19.15 -47.84 -38.20
N VAL A 15 19.40 -46.66 -37.57
CA VAL A 15 20.41 -45.59 -37.83
C VAL A 15 20.40 -44.75 -39.14
N GLY A 16 20.45 -43.41 -38.99
CA GLY A 16 21.04 -42.49 -39.99
C GLY A 16 20.71 -41.00 -39.79
N ARG A 17 21.73 -40.15 -39.66
CA ARG A 17 21.66 -38.68 -39.41
C ARG A 17 22.18 -37.94 -40.67
N VAL A 18 21.66 -36.72 -40.95
CA VAL A 18 22.37 -35.50 -41.48
C VAL A 18 21.77 -34.76 -42.72
N ARG A 19 21.51 -33.45 -42.48
CA ARG A 19 21.49 -32.20 -43.30
C ARG A 19 20.71 -32.07 -44.62
N HIS A 20 19.92 -30.98 -44.67
CA HIS A 20 19.79 -30.16 -45.87
C HIS A 20 20.02 -28.66 -45.61
N ARG A 21 20.87 -28.05 -46.43
CA ARG A 21 21.43 -26.69 -46.38
C ARG A 21 20.71 -25.83 -47.41
N LYS A 22 20.02 -24.76 -47.01
CA LYS A 22 19.41 -23.78 -47.94
C LYS A 22 20.47 -22.78 -48.44
N ARG A 23 20.49 -22.53 -49.76
CA ARG A 23 21.14 -21.39 -50.45
C ARG A 23 20.04 -20.43 -50.98
N PRO A 24 20.39 -19.19 -51.38
CA PRO A 24 19.55 -18.00 -51.24
C PRO A 24 18.77 -17.65 -52.53
N THR A 25 17.75 -16.82 -52.38
CA THR A 25 17.08 -16.13 -53.49
C THR A 25 16.85 -14.67 -53.09
N GLU A 26 16.92 -13.82 -54.12
CA GLU A 26 17.16 -12.38 -54.13
C GLU A 26 16.10 -11.50 -53.45
N VAL A 27 16.53 -10.27 -53.16
CA VAL A 27 15.75 -9.14 -52.65
C VAL A 27 14.80 -8.61 -53.73
N PRO A 28 13.59 -8.18 -53.34
CA PRO A 28 13.07 -6.92 -53.87
C PRO A 28 12.66 -5.95 -52.76
N SER A 29 13.30 -4.78 -52.78
CA SER A 29 12.83 -3.39 -52.69
C SER A 29 11.56 -2.94 -51.93
N ASP A 30 10.70 -3.81 -51.40
CA ASP A 30 9.40 -3.39 -50.80
C ASP A 30 9.37 -3.40 -49.26
N ALA A 31 10.43 -3.91 -48.61
CA ALA A 31 10.50 -3.96 -47.16
C ALA A 31 10.76 -2.59 -46.49
N ASN A 32 11.32 -1.61 -47.21
CA ASN A 32 11.69 -0.32 -46.64
C ASN A 32 10.47 0.59 -46.42
N LYS A 33 9.49 0.59 -47.32
CA LYS A 33 8.26 1.39 -47.16
C LYS A 33 7.38 0.85 -46.02
N ALA A 34 7.25 -0.48 -45.89
CA ALA A 34 6.50 -1.08 -44.80
C ALA A 34 7.17 -0.89 -43.42
N SER A 35 8.50 -0.86 -43.37
CA SER A 35 9.26 -0.60 -42.14
C SER A 35 9.21 0.88 -41.73
N GLU A 36 9.42 1.82 -42.67
CA GLU A 36 9.31 3.28 -42.42
C GLU A 36 7.92 3.68 -41.96
N THR A 37 6.87 3.17 -42.60
CA THR A 37 5.49 3.55 -42.25
C THR A 37 5.15 3.08 -40.83
N ASN A 38 5.60 1.88 -40.42
CA ASN A 38 5.41 1.40 -39.04
C ASN A 38 6.27 2.17 -38.03
N LEU A 39 7.48 2.59 -38.39
CA LEU A 39 8.34 3.42 -37.54
C LEU A 39 7.76 4.82 -37.31
N LEU A 40 7.25 5.46 -38.36
CA LEU A 40 6.60 6.78 -38.29
C LEU A 40 5.23 6.73 -37.60
N ILE A 41 4.45 5.66 -37.78
CA ILE A 41 3.20 5.43 -37.03
C ILE A 41 3.51 5.21 -35.54
N ASN A 42 4.57 4.47 -35.21
CA ASN A 42 5.01 4.24 -33.83
C ASN A 42 5.53 5.54 -33.19
N ASP A 43 6.31 6.35 -33.91
CA ASP A 43 6.79 7.65 -33.41
C ASP A 43 5.66 8.67 -33.25
N ARG A 44 4.66 8.70 -34.14
CA ARG A 44 3.49 9.59 -33.99
C ARG A 44 2.64 9.20 -32.78
N ASN A 45 2.47 7.89 -32.52
CA ASN A 45 1.77 7.39 -31.34
C ASN A 45 2.59 7.62 -30.05
N LYS A 46 3.91 7.51 -30.11
CA LYS A 46 4.84 7.81 -29.02
C LYS A 46 4.85 9.31 -28.68
N TYR A 47 4.86 10.19 -29.67
CA TYR A 47 4.79 11.64 -29.48
C TYR A 47 3.42 12.08 -28.96
N LYS A 48 2.33 11.49 -29.46
CA LYS A 48 0.99 11.66 -28.89
C LYS A 48 0.92 11.19 -27.43
N SER A 49 1.48 10.03 -27.12
CA SER A 49 1.53 9.51 -25.74
C SER A 49 2.36 10.41 -24.83
N MET A 50 3.49 10.94 -25.30
CA MET A 50 4.33 11.86 -24.54
C MET A 50 3.65 13.22 -24.34
N LEU A 51 2.95 13.75 -25.37
CA LEU A 51 2.13 14.96 -25.26
C LEU A 51 0.99 14.78 -24.25
N ILE A 52 0.27 13.66 -24.28
CA ILE A 52 -0.79 13.35 -23.31
C ILE A 52 -0.22 13.29 -21.89
N ARG A 53 0.95 12.67 -21.70
CA ARG A 53 1.63 12.60 -20.40
C ARG A 53 2.10 13.97 -19.91
N THR A 54 2.62 14.81 -20.80
CA THR A 54 3.10 16.15 -20.45
C THR A 54 1.93 17.06 -20.11
N TYR A 55 0.86 17.04 -20.91
CA TYR A 55 -0.36 17.79 -20.64
C TYR A 55 -1.04 17.33 -19.35
N SER A 56 -1.13 16.02 -19.12
CA SER A 56 -1.67 15.45 -17.87
C SER A 56 -0.82 15.82 -16.66
N SER A 57 0.51 15.92 -16.80
CA SER A 57 1.40 16.32 -15.71
C SER A 57 1.25 17.80 -15.39
N ILE A 58 1.22 18.67 -16.40
CA ILE A 58 0.96 20.11 -16.24
C ILE A 58 -0.41 20.33 -15.59
N TRP A 59 -1.42 19.57 -16.01
CA TRP A 59 -2.77 19.66 -15.43
C TRP A 59 -2.81 19.18 -13.98
N MET A 60 -2.12 18.09 -13.62
CA MET A 60 -1.99 17.65 -12.22
C MET A 60 -1.27 18.67 -11.35
N ILE A 61 -0.16 19.23 -11.83
CA ILE A 61 0.63 20.22 -11.09
C ILE A 61 -0.20 21.51 -10.92
N GLY A 62 -0.83 21.99 -11.99
CA GLY A 62 -1.70 23.15 -11.96
C GLY A 62 -2.89 22.96 -11.02
N GLY A 63 -3.55 21.80 -11.06
CA GLY A 63 -4.63 21.45 -10.14
C GLY A 63 -4.17 21.41 -8.69
N PHE A 64 -3.02 20.80 -8.42
CA PHE A 64 -2.46 20.73 -7.06
C PHE A 64 -2.13 22.13 -6.50
N VAL A 65 -1.51 22.99 -7.30
CA VAL A 65 -1.20 24.38 -6.90
C VAL A 65 -2.48 25.19 -6.69
N LEU A 66 -3.49 25.03 -7.55
CA LEU A 66 -4.81 25.67 -7.40
C LEU A 66 -5.50 25.25 -6.10
N ILE A 67 -5.45 23.97 -5.75
CA ILE A 67 -6.04 23.45 -4.51
C ILE A 67 -5.33 24.01 -3.27
N ILE A 68 -4.00 24.12 -3.31
CA ILE A 68 -3.24 24.75 -2.21
C ILE A 68 -3.64 26.22 -2.08
N TYR A 69 -3.80 26.93 -3.20
CA TYR A 69 -4.23 28.32 -3.22
C TYR A 69 -5.63 28.52 -2.64
N MET A 70 -6.56 27.58 -2.88
CA MET A 70 -7.93 27.63 -2.34
C MET A 70 -8.01 27.39 -0.81
N GLY A 71 -6.91 26.97 -0.18
CA GLY A 71 -6.76 26.92 1.28
C GLY A 71 -6.97 25.55 1.92
N HIS A 72 -6.84 25.51 3.25
CA HIS A 72 -6.72 24.27 4.02
C HIS A 72 -7.91 23.30 3.89
N LEU A 73 -9.13 23.81 3.73
CA LEU A 73 -10.33 22.96 3.58
C LEU A 73 -10.25 22.10 2.31
N TYR A 74 -9.81 22.69 1.20
CA TYR A 74 -9.66 21.98 -0.08
C TYR A 74 -8.49 20.99 -0.05
N ILE A 75 -7.39 21.33 0.63
CA ILE A 75 -6.28 20.39 0.86
C ILE A 75 -6.78 19.16 1.62
N CYS A 76 -7.57 19.35 2.67
CA CYS A 76 -8.12 18.24 3.46
C CYS A 76 -9.09 17.38 2.64
N ALA A 77 -9.98 18.02 1.86
CA ALA A 77 -10.88 17.30 0.95
C ALA A 77 -10.10 16.46 -0.07
N MET A 78 -9.01 17.02 -0.62
CA MET A 78 -8.14 16.31 -1.56
C MET A 78 -7.43 15.10 -0.93
N ILE A 79 -6.94 15.22 0.30
CA ILE A 79 -6.34 14.08 1.02
C ILE A 79 -7.38 12.97 1.22
N VAL A 80 -8.62 13.32 1.61
CA VAL A 80 -9.72 12.36 1.74
C VAL A 80 -10.01 11.66 0.41
N VAL A 81 -10.08 12.41 -0.69
CA VAL A 81 -10.29 11.85 -2.03
C VAL A 81 -9.18 10.88 -2.42
N ILE A 82 -7.92 11.28 -2.24
CA ILE A 82 -6.75 10.43 -2.52
C ILE A 82 -6.81 9.15 -1.68
N GLN A 83 -7.17 9.24 -0.39
CA GLN A 83 -7.32 8.06 0.47
C GLN A 83 -8.44 7.13 0.02
N ILE A 84 -9.57 7.65 -0.45
CA ILE A 84 -10.66 6.83 -1.01
C ILE A 84 -10.17 6.06 -2.25
N PHE A 85 -9.45 6.74 -3.16
CA PHE A 85 -8.89 6.09 -4.34
C PHE A 85 -7.84 5.04 -3.98
N MET A 86 -6.96 5.34 -3.05
CA MET A 86 -5.94 4.41 -2.54
C MET A 86 -6.58 3.17 -1.91
N ALA A 87 -7.57 3.35 -1.04
CA ALA A 87 -8.26 2.24 -0.39
C ALA A 87 -9.05 1.39 -1.41
N LYS A 88 -9.68 2.03 -2.40
CA LYS A 88 -10.34 1.33 -3.51
C LYS A 88 -9.36 0.44 -4.26
N GLU A 89 -8.18 0.95 -4.61
CA GLU A 89 -7.18 0.17 -5.33
C GLU A 89 -6.62 -0.96 -4.46
N LEU A 90 -6.35 -0.69 -3.19
CA LEU A 90 -5.83 -1.68 -2.25
C LEU A 90 -6.83 -2.81 -1.97
N PHE A 91 -8.12 -2.50 -1.82
CA PHE A 91 -9.18 -3.51 -1.73
C PHE A 91 -9.38 -4.27 -3.05
N ASN A 92 -9.20 -3.62 -4.20
CA ASN A 92 -9.23 -4.30 -5.51
C ASN A 92 -8.05 -5.27 -5.66
N LEU A 93 -6.85 -4.89 -5.22
CA LEU A 93 -5.67 -5.77 -5.20
C LEU A 93 -5.88 -6.96 -4.27
N LEU A 94 -6.38 -6.71 -3.05
CA LEU A 94 -6.72 -7.79 -2.11
C LEU A 94 -7.75 -8.74 -2.72
N ARG A 95 -8.72 -8.22 -3.50
CA ARG A 95 -9.70 -9.05 -4.20
C ARG A 95 -9.08 -9.89 -5.32
N ARG A 96 -8.23 -9.31 -6.17
CA ARG A 96 -7.52 -10.04 -7.24
C ARG A 96 -6.61 -11.14 -6.69
N ALA A 97 -5.96 -10.89 -5.56
CA ALA A 97 -5.17 -11.91 -4.87
C ALA A 97 -6.02 -13.09 -4.34
N ASN A 98 -7.34 -12.89 -4.18
CA ASN A 98 -8.26 -13.84 -3.58
C ASN A 98 -9.42 -14.22 -4.51
N GLU A 99 -9.16 -14.19 -5.83
CA GLU A 99 -10.16 -14.28 -6.89
C GLU A 99 -10.92 -15.62 -6.92
N GLU A 100 -10.35 -16.68 -6.33
CA GLU A 100 -10.91 -18.03 -6.35
C GLU A 100 -12.17 -18.24 -5.47
N ARG A 101 -12.48 -17.35 -4.51
CA ARG A 101 -13.57 -17.58 -3.53
C ARG A 101 -14.35 -16.31 -3.15
N GLN A 102 -14.96 -15.66 -4.14
CA GLN A 102 -15.70 -14.41 -3.90
C GLN A 102 -16.96 -14.61 -3.04
N LEU A 103 -16.99 -13.93 -1.88
CA LEU A 103 -18.19 -13.74 -1.08
C LEU A 103 -18.75 -12.33 -1.34
N PRO A 104 -20.01 -12.18 -1.77
CA PRO A 104 -20.57 -10.88 -2.16
C PRO A 104 -20.71 -9.87 -0.99
N GLY A 105 -20.77 -10.33 0.26
CA GLY A 105 -20.94 -9.46 1.43
C GLY A 105 -19.68 -8.76 1.96
N PHE A 106 -18.48 -9.25 1.64
CA PHE A 106 -17.23 -8.69 2.20
C PHE A 106 -16.87 -7.32 1.62
N ARG A 107 -17.40 -6.99 0.43
CA ARG A 107 -17.16 -5.69 -0.20
C ARG A 107 -17.75 -4.56 0.67
N LEU A 108 -19.00 -4.72 1.07
CA LEU A 108 -19.69 -3.73 1.90
C LEU A 108 -19.03 -3.60 3.27
N LEU A 109 -18.62 -4.74 3.84
CA LEU A 109 -17.96 -4.78 5.14
C LEU A 109 -16.61 -4.05 5.14
N ASN A 110 -15.78 -4.24 4.11
CA ASN A 110 -14.50 -3.55 3.99
C ASN A 110 -14.68 -2.03 3.88
N TRP A 111 -15.66 -1.60 3.08
CA TRP A 111 -16.02 -0.18 2.96
C TRP A 111 -16.59 0.39 4.26
N HIS A 112 -17.36 -0.40 5.02
CA HIS A 112 -17.89 0.01 6.33
C HIS A 112 -16.76 0.30 7.33
N PHE A 113 -15.78 -0.61 7.46
CA PHE A 113 -14.63 -0.37 8.34
C PHE A 113 -13.77 0.79 7.86
N PHE A 114 -13.59 0.96 6.55
CA PHE A 114 -12.90 2.13 5.99
C PHE A 114 -13.61 3.44 6.32
N PHE A 115 -14.92 3.51 6.11
CA PHE A 115 -15.70 4.71 6.42
C PHE A 115 -15.69 5.01 7.92
N THR A 116 -15.78 3.97 8.77
CA THR A 116 -15.70 4.13 10.23
C THR A 116 -14.33 4.69 10.66
N ALA A 117 -13.24 4.18 10.10
CA ALA A 117 -11.89 4.70 10.36
C ALA A 117 -11.68 6.13 9.83
N MET A 118 -12.25 6.43 8.66
CA MET A 118 -12.24 7.77 8.07
C MET A 118 -13.01 8.76 8.94
N LEU A 119 -14.22 8.42 9.40
CA LEU A 119 -15.02 9.25 10.29
C LEU A 119 -14.32 9.49 11.64
N PHE A 120 -13.67 8.46 12.19
CA PHE A 120 -12.90 8.58 13.43
C PHE A 120 -11.73 9.55 13.29
N THR A 121 -10.92 9.38 12.26
CA THR A 121 -9.70 10.17 12.03
C THR A 121 -10.02 11.60 11.63
N TYR A 122 -10.88 11.78 10.62
CA TYR A 122 -11.19 13.10 10.08
C TYR A 122 -12.22 13.85 10.90
N GLY A 123 -13.17 13.20 11.59
CA GLY A 123 -14.10 13.97 12.42
C GLY A 123 -13.38 14.73 13.54
N ARG A 124 -12.28 14.17 14.07
CA ARG A 124 -11.47 14.83 15.11
C ARG A 124 -10.66 16.00 14.57
N PHE A 125 -10.26 15.94 13.29
CA PHE A 125 -9.58 17.02 12.59
C PHE A 125 -10.56 18.11 12.12
N LEU A 126 -11.68 17.69 11.52
CA LEU A 126 -12.73 18.54 10.97
C LEU A 126 -13.42 19.34 12.08
N SER A 127 -13.69 18.74 13.24
CA SER A 127 -14.28 19.43 14.40
C SER A 127 -13.52 20.66 14.85
N ARG A 128 -12.19 20.66 14.73
CA ARG A 128 -11.35 21.78 15.17
C ARG A 128 -11.28 22.90 14.13
N HIS A 129 -11.33 22.57 12.84
CA HIS A 129 -11.21 23.55 11.75
C HIS A 129 -12.54 24.12 11.26
N LEU A 130 -13.63 23.33 11.30
CA LEU A 130 -14.94 23.77 10.81
C LEU A 130 -15.59 24.81 11.75
N VAL A 131 -15.34 24.72 13.06
CA VAL A 131 -15.82 25.68 14.07
C VAL A 131 -15.32 27.11 13.80
N ASN A 132 -14.15 27.26 13.18
CA ASN A 132 -13.54 28.57 12.94
C ASN A 132 -13.81 29.14 11.53
N THR A 133 -14.31 28.34 10.58
CA THR A 133 -14.30 28.72 9.15
C THR A 133 -15.69 28.75 8.51
N VAL A 134 -16.66 28.00 9.01
CA VAL A 134 -17.98 27.85 8.35
C VAL A 134 -19.06 28.55 9.18
N THR A 135 -19.11 29.87 9.04
CA THR A 135 -20.12 30.74 9.66
C THR A 135 -21.43 30.81 8.85
N SER A 136 -21.55 30.15 7.69
CA SER A 136 -22.57 30.55 6.70
C SER A 136 -23.77 29.63 6.49
N ASP A 137 -23.77 28.34 6.89
CA ASP A 137 -24.92 27.44 6.63
C ASP A 137 -25.50 26.80 7.90
N SER A 138 -26.68 27.27 8.32
CA SER A 138 -27.30 26.93 9.60
C SER A 138 -27.70 25.45 9.77
N LEU A 139 -28.00 24.72 8.68
CA LEU A 139 -28.41 23.31 8.71
C LEU A 139 -27.24 22.33 8.72
N LEU A 140 -26.28 22.52 7.82
CA LEU A 140 -25.05 21.72 7.78
C LEU A 140 -24.25 21.91 9.06
N TYR A 141 -24.17 23.15 9.57
CA TYR A 141 -23.54 23.43 10.85
C TYR A 141 -24.22 22.68 12.01
N LYS A 142 -25.57 22.70 12.10
CA LYS A 142 -26.29 21.99 13.17
C LYS A 142 -26.06 20.49 13.13
N LEU A 143 -26.15 19.88 11.94
CA LEU A 143 -25.91 18.44 11.77
C LEU A 143 -24.46 18.08 12.06
N VAL A 144 -23.50 18.83 11.52
CA VAL A 144 -22.07 18.58 11.71
C VAL A 144 -21.66 18.82 13.16
N ASN A 145 -22.14 19.88 13.82
CA ASN A 145 -21.90 20.14 15.24
C ASN A 145 -22.50 19.03 16.15
N GLY A 146 -23.70 18.55 15.83
CA GLY A 146 -24.30 17.40 16.52
C GLY A 146 -23.47 16.12 16.33
N LEU A 147 -23.07 15.82 15.08
CA LEU A 147 -22.20 14.69 14.74
C LEU A 147 -20.82 14.79 15.41
N ILE A 148 -20.23 15.98 15.48
CA ILE A 148 -18.95 16.24 16.14
C ILE A 148 -19.05 16.00 17.66
N LYS A 149 -20.10 16.52 18.30
CA LYS A 149 -20.30 16.39 19.75
C LYS A 149 -20.37 14.91 20.18
N TYR A 150 -21.02 14.08 19.38
CA TYR A 150 -21.19 12.65 19.65
C TYR A 150 -20.28 11.75 18.81
N GLN A 151 -19.27 12.32 18.14
CA GLN A 151 -18.49 11.60 17.13
C GLN A 151 -17.85 10.33 17.68
N MET A 152 -17.22 10.41 18.85
CA MET A 152 -16.54 9.27 19.48
C MET A 152 -17.54 8.14 19.80
N PHE A 153 -18.72 8.51 20.29
CA PHE A 153 -19.81 7.58 20.57
C PHE A 153 -20.29 6.93 19.26
N ILE A 154 -20.59 7.73 18.24
CA ILE A 154 -21.06 7.25 16.92
C ILE A 154 -20.04 6.29 16.29
N CYS A 155 -18.75 6.62 16.31
CA CYS A 155 -17.69 5.75 15.79
C CYS A 155 -17.63 4.42 16.54
N TYR A 156 -17.81 4.43 17.86
CA TYR A 156 -17.84 3.21 18.67
C TYR A 156 -19.01 2.29 18.30
N PHE A 157 -20.23 2.84 18.14
CA PHE A 157 -21.38 2.05 17.70
C PHE A 157 -21.24 1.55 16.26
N LEU A 158 -20.71 2.36 15.34
CA LEU A 158 -20.44 1.93 13.97
C LEU A 158 -19.43 0.78 13.93
N TYR A 159 -18.40 0.83 14.80
CA TYR A 159 -17.43 -0.26 14.90
C TYR A 159 -18.07 -1.55 15.42
N ILE A 160 -18.86 -1.47 16.51
CA ILE A 160 -19.60 -2.63 17.04
C ILE A 160 -20.56 -3.20 15.99
N ALA A 161 -21.32 -2.34 15.30
CA ALA A 161 -22.23 -2.75 14.24
C ALA A 161 -21.48 -3.48 13.11
N GLY A 162 -20.31 -2.97 12.72
CA GLY A 162 -19.44 -3.62 11.74
C GLY A 162 -18.92 -4.98 12.21
N PHE A 163 -18.55 -5.09 13.48
CA PHE A 163 -18.10 -6.35 14.08
C PHE A 163 -19.23 -7.39 14.15
N VAL A 164 -20.43 -7.00 14.57
CA VAL A 164 -21.61 -7.87 14.55
C VAL A 164 -21.94 -8.29 13.11
N TRP A 165 -21.90 -7.36 12.15
CA TRP A 165 -22.09 -7.67 10.73
C TRP A 165 -21.07 -8.69 10.23
N PHE A 166 -19.79 -8.55 10.61
CA PHE A 166 -18.75 -9.52 10.28
C PHE A 166 -19.10 -10.92 10.80
N ILE A 167 -19.49 -11.04 12.07
CA ILE A 167 -19.91 -12.31 12.69
C ILE A 167 -21.07 -12.93 11.93
N LEU A 168 -22.10 -12.15 11.59
CA LEU A 168 -23.27 -12.62 10.84
C LEU A 168 -22.92 -13.08 9.41
N THR A 169 -21.84 -12.55 8.83
CA THR A 169 -21.36 -12.93 7.50
C THR A 169 -20.51 -14.21 7.52
N LEU A 170 -20.17 -14.74 8.70
CA LEU A 170 -19.35 -15.95 8.83
C LEU A 170 -20.05 -17.18 8.23
N LYS A 171 -19.38 -17.86 7.30
CA LYS A 171 -19.87 -19.08 6.66
C LYS A 171 -19.02 -20.28 7.05
N LYS A 172 -19.69 -21.37 7.43
CA LYS A 172 -19.06 -22.64 7.78
C LYS A 172 -18.16 -23.12 6.63
N LYS A 173 -17.01 -23.72 6.96
CA LYS A 173 -15.92 -24.15 6.06
C LYS A 173 -15.02 -23.04 5.48
N MET A 174 -15.31 -21.75 5.68
CA MET A 174 -14.48 -20.65 5.17
C MET A 174 -13.93 -19.69 6.23
N TYR A 175 -14.01 -20.06 7.52
CA TYR A 175 -13.60 -19.18 8.62
C TYR A 175 -12.17 -18.66 8.50
N LYS A 176 -11.18 -19.52 8.21
CA LYS A 176 -9.77 -19.10 8.06
C LYS A 176 -9.61 -17.99 7.03
N TYR A 177 -10.33 -18.08 5.92
CA TYR A 177 -10.30 -17.07 4.86
C TYR A 177 -10.96 -15.76 5.31
N GLN A 178 -12.14 -15.83 5.93
CA GLN A 178 -12.87 -14.65 6.38
C GLN A 178 -12.13 -13.88 7.48
N PHE A 179 -11.50 -14.59 8.42
CA PHE A 179 -10.63 -14.00 9.43
C PHE A 179 -9.36 -13.40 8.83
N SER A 180 -8.75 -14.07 7.84
CA SER A 180 -7.59 -13.51 7.13
C SER A 180 -7.96 -12.21 6.38
N GLN A 181 -9.08 -12.19 5.66
CA GLN A 181 -9.60 -10.98 5.00
C GLN A 181 -9.86 -9.85 6.00
N TYR A 182 -10.50 -10.17 7.13
CA TYR A 182 -10.77 -9.21 8.21
C TYR A 182 -9.48 -8.66 8.83
N ALA A 183 -8.46 -9.51 9.03
CA ALA A 183 -7.15 -9.08 9.50
C ALA A 183 -6.46 -8.17 8.48
N TRP A 184 -6.45 -8.55 7.19
CA TRP A 184 -5.88 -7.73 6.12
C TRP A 184 -6.55 -6.36 6.02
N THR A 185 -7.88 -6.29 6.14
CA THR A 185 -8.58 -5.00 6.07
C THR A 185 -8.21 -4.12 7.26
N HIS A 186 -8.10 -4.67 8.47
CA HIS A 186 -7.65 -3.91 9.64
C HIS A 186 -6.17 -3.50 9.52
N MET A 187 -5.30 -4.35 8.98
CA MET A 187 -3.89 -3.99 8.71
C MET A 187 -3.78 -2.86 7.68
N ILE A 188 -4.59 -2.91 6.62
CA ILE A 188 -4.67 -1.84 5.61
C ILE A 188 -5.14 -0.53 6.26
N LEU A 189 -6.20 -0.58 7.08
CA LEU A 189 -6.73 0.61 7.76
C LEU A 189 -5.71 1.20 8.74
N LEU A 190 -5.02 0.35 9.50
CA LEU A 190 -3.92 0.78 10.35
C LEU A 190 -2.79 1.41 9.53
N MET A 191 -2.41 0.83 8.39
CA MET A 191 -1.37 1.41 7.53
C MET A 191 -1.78 2.77 6.94
N VAL A 192 -3.04 2.92 6.52
CA VAL A 192 -3.54 4.15 5.89
C VAL A 192 -3.74 5.27 6.92
N PHE A 193 -4.32 4.96 8.08
CA PHE A 193 -4.74 5.96 9.06
C PHE A 193 -3.81 6.07 10.27
N ALA A 194 -3.17 4.97 10.69
CA ALA A 194 -2.18 4.96 11.76
C ALA A 194 -0.76 5.07 11.18
N GLN A 195 -0.54 6.10 10.35
CA GLN A 195 0.80 6.53 9.96
C GLN A 195 1.49 7.17 11.16
N PHE A 196 1.89 6.33 12.11
CA PHE A 196 2.87 6.72 13.11
C PHE A 196 4.18 7.00 12.37
N LEU A 197 4.81 8.13 12.69
CA LEU A 197 6.03 8.62 12.06
C LEU A 197 7.12 7.53 11.99
N LEU A 198 7.20 6.69 13.01
CA LEU A 198 8.18 5.62 13.17
C LEU A 198 7.89 4.41 12.25
N PRO A 199 6.71 3.77 12.25
CA PRO A 199 6.35 2.76 11.25
C PRO A 199 6.48 3.24 9.80
N ALA A 200 6.04 4.47 9.49
CA ALA A 200 6.11 5.00 8.12
C ALA A 200 7.57 5.17 7.66
N SER A 201 8.44 5.71 8.51
CA SER A 201 9.87 5.85 8.20
C SER A 201 10.58 4.50 8.08
N LEU A 202 10.23 3.51 8.91
CA LEU A 202 10.79 2.16 8.79
C LEU A 202 10.38 1.46 7.49
N ILE A 203 9.15 1.66 7.01
CA ILE A 203 8.72 1.12 5.70
C ILE A 203 9.56 1.73 4.58
N VAL A 204 9.80 3.04 4.61
CA VAL A 204 10.62 3.74 3.61
C VAL A 204 12.07 3.26 3.66
N ILE A 205 12.67 3.17 4.86
CA ILE A 205 14.04 2.67 5.04
C ILE A 205 14.17 1.22 4.55
N ASN A 206 13.17 0.38 4.82
CA ASN A 206 13.14 -1.01 4.36
C ASN A 206 13.14 -1.09 2.83
N ASP A 207 12.34 -0.28 2.14
CA ASP A 207 12.27 -0.28 0.68
C ASP A 207 13.57 0.23 0.03
N ILE A 208 14.16 1.30 0.59
CA ILE A 208 15.45 1.85 0.14
C ILE A 208 16.58 0.83 0.38
N ALA A 209 16.62 0.19 1.56
CA ALA A 209 17.62 -0.81 1.88
C ALA A 209 17.47 -2.06 0.99
N ALA A 210 16.24 -2.52 0.73
CA ALA A 210 15.98 -3.65 -0.17
C ALA A 210 16.47 -3.36 -1.60
N TYR A 211 16.28 -2.13 -2.06
CA TYR A 211 16.82 -1.68 -3.34
C TYR A 211 18.36 -1.63 -3.32
N PHE A 212 18.96 -1.02 -2.29
CA PHE A 212 20.41 -0.86 -2.20
C PHE A 212 21.14 -2.22 -2.10
N PHE A 213 20.76 -3.06 -1.15
CA PHE A 213 21.34 -4.40 -1.02
C PHE A 213 20.98 -5.31 -2.20
N GLY A 214 19.79 -5.13 -2.79
CA GLY A 214 19.40 -5.82 -4.01
C GLY A 214 20.23 -5.41 -5.23
N PHE A 215 20.65 -4.15 -5.33
CA PHE A 215 21.51 -3.66 -6.41
C PHE A 215 22.96 -4.14 -6.28
N PHE A 216 23.55 -4.08 -5.07
CA PHE A 216 24.95 -4.46 -4.86
C PHE A 216 25.17 -5.98 -4.75
N PHE A 217 24.23 -6.71 -4.13
CA PHE A 217 24.41 -8.12 -3.79
C PHE A 217 23.35 -9.05 -4.39
N GLY A 218 22.39 -8.52 -5.14
CA GLY A 218 21.28 -9.31 -5.70
C GLY A 218 21.73 -10.23 -6.82
N LYS A 219 21.94 -11.50 -6.49
CA LYS A 219 22.27 -12.55 -7.47
C LYS A 219 21.12 -13.54 -7.62
N THR A 220 20.28 -13.71 -6.60
CA THR A 220 19.20 -14.70 -6.59
C THR A 220 17.80 -14.04 -6.51
N PRO A 221 16.91 -14.25 -7.50
CA PRO A 221 15.57 -13.67 -7.47
C PRO A 221 14.68 -14.37 -6.43
N LEU A 222 13.94 -13.56 -5.66
CA LEU A 222 13.09 -14.00 -4.55
C LEU A 222 11.82 -14.72 -5.04
N ILE A 223 11.20 -14.24 -6.12
CA ILE A 223 9.94 -14.75 -6.68
C ILE A 223 9.94 -14.64 -8.21
N LYS A 224 9.50 -15.70 -8.92
CA LYS A 224 9.37 -15.71 -10.41
C LYS A 224 8.42 -14.64 -10.98
N LEU A 225 7.45 -14.20 -10.17
CA LEU A 225 6.51 -13.12 -10.51
C LEU A 225 7.15 -11.72 -10.43
N SER A 226 8.28 -11.54 -9.74
CA SER A 226 8.96 -10.26 -9.57
C SER A 226 10.48 -10.44 -9.69
N PRO A 227 11.01 -10.54 -10.93
CA PRO A 227 12.42 -10.87 -11.19
C PRO A 227 13.42 -9.81 -10.70
N LYS A 228 12.93 -8.65 -10.21
CA LYS A 228 13.75 -7.56 -9.67
C LYS A 228 13.93 -7.60 -8.14
N LYS A 229 13.17 -8.43 -7.43
CA LYS A 229 13.35 -8.60 -5.97
C LYS A 229 14.30 -9.75 -5.71
N THR A 230 15.35 -9.52 -4.93
CA THR A 230 16.37 -10.53 -4.64
C THR A 230 16.30 -11.02 -3.20
N TRP A 231 16.76 -12.25 -2.95
CA TRP A 231 16.83 -12.83 -1.60
C TRP A 231 17.82 -12.06 -0.72
N GLU A 232 18.95 -11.64 -1.30
CA GLU A 232 19.98 -10.87 -0.60
C GLU A 232 19.49 -9.47 -0.23
N GLY A 233 18.71 -8.84 -1.13
CA GLY A 233 18.08 -7.55 -0.86
C GLY A 233 17.05 -7.64 0.27
N PHE A 234 16.24 -8.69 0.32
CA PHE A 234 15.25 -8.89 1.39
C PHE A 234 15.91 -9.08 2.78
N ILE A 235 16.97 -9.89 2.85
CA ILE A 235 17.70 -10.11 4.11
C ILE A 235 18.41 -8.83 4.56
N GLY A 236 19.11 -8.15 3.64
CA GLY A 236 19.81 -6.90 3.96
C GLY A 236 18.86 -5.81 4.45
N ALA A 237 17.69 -5.70 3.82
CA ALA A 237 16.64 -4.77 4.24
C ALA A 237 16.08 -5.11 5.62
N SER A 238 15.84 -6.39 5.92
CA SER A 238 15.33 -6.83 7.22
C SER A 238 16.28 -6.48 8.36
N VAL A 239 17.58 -6.78 8.20
CA VAL A 239 18.62 -6.46 9.20
C VAL A 239 18.74 -4.94 9.39
N THR A 240 18.80 -4.19 8.29
CA THR A 240 18.94 -2.73 8.34
C THR A 240 17.73 -2.06 8.97
N THR A 241 16.52 -2.56 8.70
CA THR A 241 15.28 -2.05 9.29
C THR A 241 15.23 -2.34 10.79
N MET A 242 15.69 -3.51 11.24
CA MET A 242 15.78 -3.85 12.66
C MET A 242 16.69 -2.86 13.41
N ILE A 243 17.89 -2.62 12.89
CA ILE A 243 18.85 -1.67 13.48
C ILE A 243 18.26 -0.25 13.46
N SER A 244 17.68 0.14 12.32
CA SER A 244 17.06 1.46 12.15
C SER A 244 15.88 1.68 13.10
N ALA A 245 15.12 0.64 13.46
CA ALA A 245 14.03 0.74 14.43
C ALA A 245 14.53 1.20 15.80
N PHE A 246 15.61 0.59 16.30
CA PHE A 246 16.19 0.98 17.59
C PHE A 246 16.80 2.38 17.56
N VAL A 247 17.56 2.69 16.50
CA VAL A 247 18.20 4.01 16.34
C VAL A 247 17.15 5.11 16.23
N LEU A 248 16.15 4.91 15.37
CA LEU A 248 15.14 5.91 15.09
C LEU A 248 14.18 6.08 16.27
N ALA A 249 13.86 5.02 17.01
CA ALA A 249 13.13 5.13 18.27
C ALA A 249 13.89 5.98 19.29
N ASN A 250 15.21 5.78 19.43
CA ASN A 250 16.03 6.58 20.34
C ASN A 250 16.09 8.06 19.92
N VAL A 251 16.27 8.32 18.62
CA VAL A 251 16.33 9.68 18.06
C VAL A 251 14.98 10.39 18.19
N MET A 252 13.89 9.73 17.81
CA MET A 252 12.53 10.28 17.93
C MET A 252 12.14 10.54 19.39
N GLY A 253 12.59 9.70 20.32
CA GLY A 253 12.39 9.88 21.77
C GLY A 253 13.14 11.07 22.38
N ARG A 254 14.03 11.75 21.64
CA ARG A 254 14.71 12.98 22.11
C ARG A 254 13.99 14.26 21.66
N PHE A 255 13.10 14.16 20.68
CA PHE A 255 12.36 15.33 20.22
C PHE A 255 11.15 15.56 21.12
N GLN A 256 11.16 16.68 21.85
CA GLN A 256 10.07 17.10 22.74
C GLN A 256 8.70 17.16 22.03
N TRP A 257 8.72 17.36 20.71
CA TRP A 257 7.52 17.38 19.87
C TRP A 257 6.85 16.00 19.71
N LEU A 258 7.60 14.92 19.89
CA LEU A 258 7.12 13.53 19.77
C LEU A 258 6.89 12.87 21.14
N THR A 259 7.56 13.32 22.19
CA THR A 259 7.43 12.76 23.55
C THR A 259 6.33 13.42 24.38
N CYS A 260 5.92 14.64 24.02
CA CYS A 260 4.97 15.39 24.83
C CYS A 260 3.55 15.44 24.23
N PRO A 261 2.52 15.11 25.02
CA PRO A 261 1.14 15.19 24.56
C PRO A 261 0.74 16.65 24.36
N ARG A 262 0.68 17.09 23.10
CA ARG A 262 0.16 18.41 22.71
C ARG A 262 -1.33 18.50 23.01
N LYS A 263 -1.70 19.37 23.95
CA LYS A 263 -3.11 19.69 24.25
C LYS A 263 -3.66 20.79 23.35
N ASP A 264 -2.80 21.66 22.79
CA ASP A 264 -3.19 22.83 21.99
C ASP A 264 -2.51 22.90 20.61
N LEU A 265 -3.14 23.58 19.64
CA LEU A 265 -2.68 23.65 18.23
C LEU A 265 -1.73 24.83 17.91
N SER A 266 -1.21 25.56 18.90
CA SER A 266 -0.33 26.73 18.68
C SER A 266 1.02 26.32 18.05
N THR A 267 1.62 27.04 17.13
CA THR A 267 2.96 26.69 16.57
C THR A 267 4.15 27.03 17.49
N GLY A 268 3.89 27.46 18.72
CA GLY A 268 4.92 27.81 19.70
C GLY A 268 5.83 26.65 20.13
N TRP A 269 7.05 27.01 20.56
CA TRP A 269 8.02 26.10 21.16
C TRP A 269 7.39 25.38 22.36
N LEU A 270 7.42 24.05 22.34
CA LEU A 270 6.82 23.22 23.37
C LEU A 270 7.90 22.76 24.35
N GLN A 271 7.94 23.40 25.53
CA GLN A 271 8.74 22.97 26.67
C GLN A 271 7.85 22.11 27.57
N CYS A 272 8.24 20.87 27.79
CA CYS A 272 7.49 19.88 28.55
C CYS A 272 8.47 18.84 29.09
N ASP A 273 8.20 18.36 30.29
CA ASP A 273 9.01 17.30 30.91
C ASP A 273 8.54 15.95 30.34
N PRO A 274 9.40 15.19 29.63
CA PRO A 274 9.02 13.93 29.02
C PRO A 274 8.62 12.90 30.10
N GLY A 275 7.67 12.02 29.78
CA GLY A 275 7.22 10.97 30.69
C GLY A 275 8.38 10.02 31.11
N PRO A 276 8.23 9.28 32.21
CA PRO A 276 9.30 8.43 32.77
C PRO A 276 9.83 7.40 31.76
N LEU A 277 8.99 6.96 30.81
CA LEU A 277 9.36 6.04 29.72
C LEU A 277 10.44 6.58 28.76
N PHE A 278 10.62 7.91 28.71
CA PHE A 278 11.58 8.59 27.85
C PHE A 278 12.78 9.14 28.64
N LYS A 279 12.84 8.90 29.96
CA LYS A 279 13.99 9.24 30.81
C LYS A 279 14.88 8.00 30.97
N PRO A 280 16.21 8.12 30.86
CA PRO A 280 17.10 6.99 31.10
C PRO A 280 17.04 6.58 32.58
N GLU A 281 16.81 5.30 32.83
CA GLU A 281 16.80 4.72 34.18
C GLU A 281 18.17 4.11 34.49
N TYR A 282 18.75 4.45 35.64
CA TYR A 282 20.07 3.98 36.05
C TYR A 282 19.90 2.82 37.05
N TYR A 283 20.39 1.63 36.68
CA TYR A 283 20.44 0.48 37.56
C TYR A 283 21.85 0.34 38.16
N SER A 284 21.96 0.31 39.48
CA SER A 284 23.22 0.01 40.19
C SER A 284 23.40 -1.51 40.33
N LEU A 285 24.48 -2.04 39.73
CA LEU A 285 24.87 -3.45 39.88
C LEU A 285 25.66 -3.65 41.19
N SER A 286 24.97 -3.54 42.34
CA SER A 286 25.59 -3.65 43.67
C SER A 286 25.83 -5.11 44.11
N GLY A 287 26.61 -5.89 43.35
CA GLY A 287 26.91 -7.28 43.76
C GLY A 287 28.04 -8.03 43.03
N LEU A 288 28.79 -7.41 42.12
CA LEU A 288 29.79 -8.13 41.31
C LEU A 288 31.26 -7.68 41.52
N VAL A 289 31.57 -7.06 42.66
CA VAL A 289 32.96 -6.79 43.06
C VAL A 289 33.18 -7.34 44.47
N PRO A 290 33.85 -8.50 44.63
CA PRO A 290 34.34 -8.93 45.93
C PRO A 290 35.43 -7.94 46.39
N GLN A 291 35.32 -7.50 47.65
CA GLN A 291 36.33 -6.68 48.34
C GLN A 291 37.65 -7.45 48.51
#